data_AF-A0A5B8UU98-F1
#
_entry.id   AF-A0A5B8UU98-F1
#
_cell.length_a   1.000
_cell.length_b   1.000
_cell.length_c   1.000
_cell.angle_alpha   90.00
_cell.angle_beta   90.00
_cell.angle_gamma   90.00
#
_symmetry.space_group_name_H-M   'P 1'
#
loop_
_entity.id
_entity.type
_entity.pdbx_description
1 polymer ?
#
loop_
_entity_poly.entity_id
_entity_poly.type
_entity_poly.pdbx_seq_one_letter_code
_entity_poly.pdbx_strand_id
1 'polypeptide(L)'
;MIFYIIFFIAVCAVLLLVTVMQKEAYPFSYYPMYSSMHKLNEIGVYRIAFKKPDGSMTWWISEFYRYPEYVGRKLKQLHAIDSGWAEKDVLLRLEQTRLLILVLRIAKEEGVPVGNYTTLCIVERKMTKDLKPEDEVIETIPLDNLRDGFS
;
A
#
# COMPACT_ATOMS: atom_id res chain seq x y z
N MET A 1 47.15 -23.41 26.67
CA MET A 1 47.05 -22.46 25.53
C MET A 1 46.31 -23.03 24.34
N ILE A 2 46.69 -24.21 23.82
CA ILE A 2 46.07 -24.82 22.64
C ILE A 2 44.54 -24.97 22.79
N PHE A 3 44.06 -25.42 23.96
CA PHE A 3 42.63 -25.49 24.25
C PHE A 3 41.88 -24.15 24.15
N TYR A 4 42.49 -23.05 24.60
CA TYR A 4 41.89 -21.72 24.50
C TYR A 4 41.83 -21.23 23.06
N ILE A 5 42.84 -21.56 22.26
CA ILE A 5 42.89 -21.22 20.83
C ILE A 5 41.79 -21.98 20.07
N ILE A 6 41.65 -23.28 20.33
CA ILE A 6 40.59 -24.11 19.72
C ILE A 6 39.21 -23.61 20.13
N PHE A 7 39.01 -23.29 21.40
CA PHE A 7 37.75 -22.74 21.90
C PHE A 7 37.41 -21.40 21.23
N PHE A 8 38.38 -20.50 21.11
CA PHE A 8 38.20 -19.20 20.46
C PHE A 8 37.84 -19.36 18.98
N ILE A 9 38.53 -20.24 18.25
CA ILE A 9 38.23 -20.52 16.83
C ILE A 9 36.83 -21.11 16.67
N ALA A 10 36.41 -22.03 17.55
CA ALA A 10 35.07 -22.60 17.51
C ALA A 10 33.98 -21.54 17.73
N VAL A 11 34.17 -20.63 18.71
CA VAL A 11 33.24 -19.51 18.97
C VAL A 11 33.18 -18.57 17.75
N CYS A 12 34.33 -18.20 17.19
CA CYS A 12 34.37 -17.35 16.00
C CYS A 12 33.70 -18.00 14.78
N ALA A 13 33.88 -19.31 14.57
CA ALA A 13 33.27 -20.04 13.48
C ALA A 13 31.74 -20.10 13.61
N VAL A 14 31.23 -20.32 14.83
CA VAL A 14 29.78 -20.29 15.10
C VAL A 14 29.19 -18.90 14.85
N LEU A 15 29.87 -17.84 15.32
CA LEU A 15 29.43 -16.46 15.09
C LEU A 15 29.42 -16.11 13.60
N LEU A 16 30.48 -16.47 12.86
CA LEU A 16 30.55 -16.29 11.41
C LEU A 16 29.46 -17.05 10.68
N LEU A 17 29.17 -18.29 11.09
CA LEU A 17 28.12 -19.10 10.49
C LEU A 17 26.73 -18.48 10.72
N VAL A 18 26.46 -17.91 11.90
CA VAL A 18 25.22 -17.16 12.18
C VAL A 18 25.13 -15.91 11.30
N THR A 19 26.22 -15.15 11.14
CA THR A 19 26.26 -13.96 10.28
C THR A 19 26.04 -14.32 8.80
N VAL A 20 26.69 -15.39 8.31
CA VAL A 20 26.56 -15.86 6.92
C VAL A 20 25.17 -16.42 6.64
N MET A 21 24.57 -17.14 7.59
CA MET A 21 23.25 -17.73 7.40
C MET A 21 22.10 -16.72 7.51
N GLN A 22 22.35 -15.46 7.90
CA GLN A 22 21.34 -14.40 8.07
C GLN A 22 20.12 -14.84 8.90
N LYS A 23 20.25 -15.89 9.72
CA LYS A 23 19.24 -16.27 10.70
C LYS A 23 19.51 -15.43 11.91
N GLU A 24 18.84 -14.28 12.00
CA GLU A 24 18.83 -13.41 13.16
C GLU A 24 18.30 -14.16 14.39
N ALA A 25 19.16 -14.93 15.03
CA ALA A 25 18.91 -15.52 16.33
C ALA A 25 19.20 -14.46 17.40
N TYR A 26 18.34 -13.45 17.50
CA TYR A 26 18.35 -12.55 18.66
C TYR A 26 16.92 -12.14 19.05
N PRO A 27 16.50 -12.28 20.32
CA PRO A 27 15.10 -12.19 20.74
C PRO A 27 14.60 -10.76 21.02
N PHE A 28 15.32 -9.72 20.56
CA PHE A 28 15.00 -8.31 20.87
C PHE A 28 14.55 -7.47 19.66
N SER A 29 14.31 -8.09 18.50
CA SER A 29 13.90 -7.43 17.25
C SER A 29 12.39 -7.15 17.14
N TYR A 30 11.71 -6.84 18.26
CA TYR A 30 10.38 -6.20 18.23
C TYR A 30 10.48 -4.67 18.04
N TYR A 31 11.59 -4.18 17.49
CA TYR A 31 11.68 -2.88 16.85
C TYR A 31 11.27 -3.04 15.38
N PRO A 32 10.40 -2.18 14.82
CA PRO A 32 9.95 -2.30 13.44
C PRO A 32 11.05 -1.78 12.49
N MET A 33 12.16 -2.49 12.40
CA MET A 33 13.15 -2.35 11.33
C MET A 33 13.03 -3.52 10.35
N TYR A 34 11.81 -3.95 10.05
CA TYR A 34 11.55 -4.81 8.89
C TYR A 34 11.66 -3.96 7.61
N SER A 35 12.89 -3.67 7.16
CA SER A 35 13.11 -3.49 5.73
C SER A 35 13.25 -4.90 5.14
N SER A 36 12.13 -5.56 4.87
CA SER A 36 12.17 -6.61 3.84
C SER A 36 12.82 -5.96 2.61
N MET A 37 13.81 -6.64 2.00
CA MET A 37 14.38 -6.21 0.72
C MET A 37 13.31 -6.36 -0.36
N HIS A 38 12.35 -5.44 -0.38
CA HIS A 38 11.48 -5.24 -1.54
C HIS A 38 12.30 -4.52 -2.59
N LYS A 39 12.30 -5.04 -3.81
CA LYS A 39 12.90 -4.30 -4.92
C LYS A 39 12.17 -2.95 -5.01
N LEU A 40 12.89 -1.86 -5.25
CA LEU A 40 12.31 -0.50 -5.35
C LEU A 40 11.11 -0.46 -6.33
N ASN A 41 11.12 -1.32 -7.35
CA ASN A 41 10.06 -1.45 -8.35
C ASN A 41 8.79 -2.19 -7.85
N GLU A 42 8.79 -2.78 -6.65
CA GLU A 42 7.69 -3.57 -6.08
C GLU A 42 6.87 -2.79 -5.03
N ILE A 43 7.28 -1.56 -4.70
CA ILE A 43 6.59 -0.71 -3.72
C ILE A 43 5.61 0.22 -4.46
N GLY A 44 4.67 -0.38 -5.20
CA GLY A 44 3.49 0.35 -5.67
C GLY A 44 2.62 0.76 -4.48
N VAL A 45 2.29 2.05 -4.40
CA VAL A 45 1.37 2.60 -3.38
C VAL A 45 0.10 3.08 -4.07
N TYR A 46 -1.03 2.54 -3.65
CA TYR A 46 -2.34 2.94 -4.16
C TYR A 46 -2.83 4.15 -3.38
N ARG A 47 -3.31 5.16 -4.10
CA ARG A 47 -3.85 6.41 -3.57
C ARG A 47 -5.12 6.78 -4.32
N ILE A 48 -5.88 7.70 -3.73
CA ILE A 48 -7.11 8.22 -4.32
C ILE A 48 -6.92 9.68 -4.68
N ALA A 49 -7.39 10.05 -5.86
CA ALA A 49 -7.52 11.42 -6.31
C ALA A 49 -8.96 11.68 -6.75
N PHE A 50 -9.40 12.92 -6.60
CA PHE A 50 -10.66 13.41 -7.14
C PHE A 50 -10.39 14.23 -8.40
N LYS A 51 -11.17 13.98 -9.44
CA LYS A 51 -11.10 14.75 -10.69
C LYS A 51 -12.26 15.74 -10.75
N LYS A 52 -11.95 16.99 -11.09
CA LYS A 52 -12.92 18.06 -11.31
C LYS A 52 -13.43 18.05 -12.77
N PRO A 53 -14.56 18.76 -13.06
CA PRO A 53 -15.07 18.92 -14.41
C PRO A 53 -14.06 19.55 -15.40
N ASP A 54 -13.18 20.43 -14.90
CA ASP A 54 -12.12 21.08 -15.68
C ASP A 54 -10.96 20.14 -16.06
N GLY A 55 -11.00 18.88 -15.58
CA GLY A 55 -9.97 17.87 -15.81
C GLY A 55 -8.84 17.88 -14.78
N SER A 56 -8.77 18.86 -13.87
CA SER A 56 -7.77 18.91 -12.81
C SER A 56 -7.98 17.81 -11.78
N MET A 57 -6.89 17.31 -11.22
CA MET A 57 -6.88 16.27 -10.19
C MET A 57 -6.42 16.84 -8.85
N THR A 58 -7.16 16.52 -7.79
CA THR A 58 -6.82 16.84 -6.41
C THR A 58 -6.65 15.54 -5.64
N TRP A 59 -5.51 15.35 -4.98
CA TRP A 59 -5.30 14.21 -4.10
C TRP A 59 -6.28 14.23 -2.94
N TRP A 60 -6.88 13.08 -2.63
CA TRP A 60 -7.59 12.95 -1.36
C TRP A 60 -6.56 12.93 -0.23
N ILE A 61 -6.70 13.91 0.66
CA ILE A 61 -5.91 14.03 1.87
C ILE A 61 -6.92 14.07 3.00
N SER A 62 -6.85 13.10 3.89
CA SER A 62 -7.66 13.05 5.11
C SER A 62 -6.88 13.68 6.26
N GLU A 63 -7.60 14.28 7.21
CA GLU A 63 -7.02 14.83 8.44
C GLU A 63 -6.36 13.72 9.29
N PHE A 64 -6.88 12.50 9.17
CA PHE A 64 -6.35 11.32 9.85
C PHE A 64 -5.53 10.48 8.87
N TYR A 65 -4.20 10.55 8.99
CA TYR A 65 -3.25 9.82 8.13
C TYR A 65 -3.51 8.31 8.01
N ARG A 66 -4.20 7.72 9.01
CA ARG A 66 -4.55 6.29 9.03
C ARG A 66 -5.55 5.91 7.95
N TYR A 67 -6.46 6.80 7.53
CA TYR A 67 -7.46 6.46 6.53
C TYR A 67 -6.84 6.28 5.13
N PRO A 68 -6.03 7.22 4.60
CA PRO A 68 -5.36 7.02 3.32
C PRO A 68 -4.45 5.79 3.32
N GLU A 69 -3.76 5.51 4.44
CA GLU A 69 -2.91 4.33 4.59
C GLU A 69 -3.70 3.01 4.58
N TYR A 70 -4.82 2.96 5.32
CA TYR A 70 -5.71 1.80 5.34
C TYR A 70 -6.30 1.54 3.95
N VAL A 71 -6.82 2.59 3.30
CA VAL A 71 -7.43 2.52 1.97
C VAL A 71 -6.40 2.08 0.93
N GLY A 72 -5.21 2.67 0.92
CA GLY A 72 -4.14 2.30 -0.01
C GLY A 72 -3.70 0.84 0.16
N ARG A 73 -3.60 0.34 1.40
CA ARG A 73 -3.32 -1.09 1.66
C ARG A 73 -4.41 -2.01 1.16
N LYS A 74 -5.69 -1.65 1.37
CA LYS A 74 -6.83 -2.45 0.90
C LYS A 74 -6.92 -2.48 -0.63
N LEU A 75 -6.73 -1.35 -1.29
CA LEU A 75 -6.66 -1.30 -2.76
C LEU A 75 -5.51 -2.15 -3.31
N LYS A 76 -4.31 -2.06 -2.70
CA LYS A 76 -3.19 -2.91 -3.08
C LYS A 76 -3.53 -4.40 -2.97
N GLN A 77 -4.22 -4.81 -1.91
CA GLN A 77 -4.66 -6.20 -1.73
C GLN A 77 -5.67 -6.63 -2.80
N LEU A 78 -6.63 -5.77 -3.12
CA LEU A 78 -7.65 -6.05 -4.14
C LEU A 78 -7.02 -6.20 -5.54
N HIS A 79 -6.09 -5.32 -5.91
CA HIS A 79 -5.42 -5.37 -7.21
C HIS A 79 -4.30 -6.43 -7.29
N ALA A 80 -3.81 -6.96 -6.17
CA ALA A 80 -2.85 -8.06 -6.16
C ALA A 80 -3.50 -9.44 -6.38
N ILE A 81 -4.82 -9.55 -6.23
CA ILE A 81 -5.55 -10.81 -6.45
C ILE A 81 -5.76 -10.96 -7.96
N ASP A 82 -4.85 -11.67 -8.62
CA ASP A 82 -4.91 -11.99 -10.04
C ASP A 82 -6.19 -12.82 -10.32
N SER A 83 -7.19 -12.18 -10.91
CA SER A 83 -8.56 -12.70 -11.02
C SER A 83 -8.72 -13.61 -12.24
N GLY A 84 -8.06 -14.77 -12.22
CA GLY A 84 -8.24 -15.82 -13.25
C GLY A 84 -9.65 -16.45 -13.30
N TRP A 85 -10.58 -16.02 -12.44
CA TRP A 85 -11.93 -16.57 -12.29
C TRP A 85 -12.96 -15.42 -12.24
N ALA A 86 -13.89 -15.37 -13.21
CA ALA A 86 -14.86 -14.29 -13.39
C ALA A 86 -15.74 -14.00 -12.16
N GLU A 87 -16.11 -15.02 -11.37
CA GLU A 87 -16.89 -14.82 -10.13
C GLU A 87 -16.12 -14.07 -9.03
N LYS A 88 -14.79 -14.24 -8.96
CA LYS A 88 -13.97 -13.49 -7.99
C LYS A 88 -13.92 -12.00 -8.34
N ASP A 89 -14.01 -11.66 -9.63
CA ASP A 89 -13.99 -10.28 -10.09
C ASP A 89 -15.19 -9.47 -9.56
N VAL A 90 -16.39 -10.09 -9.47
CA VAL A 90 -17.58 -9.42 -8.94
C VAL A 90 -17.43 -9.07 -7.46
N LEU A 91 -16.94 -10.02 -6.65
CA LEU A 91 -16.72 -9.77 -5.21
C LEU A 91 -15.63 -8.74 -4.97
N LEU A 92 -14.55 -8.75 -5.75
CA LEU A 92 -13.48 -7.77 -5.68
C LEU A 92 -14.00 -6.36 -6.01
N ARG A 93 -14.81 -6.21 -7.06
CA ARG A 93 -15.45 -4.94 -7.43
C ARG A 93 -16.41 -4.43 -6.35
N LEU A 94 -17.15 -5.31 -5.68
CA LEU A 94 -18.03 -4.93 -4.57
C LEU A 94 -17.24 -4.42 -3.37
N GLU A 95 -16.16 -5.11 -3.00
CA GLU A 95 -15.28 -4.68 -1.91
C GLU A 95 -14.59 -3.34 -2.22
N GLN A 96 -14.13 -3.17 -3.46
CA GLN A 96 -13.60 -1.89 -3.93
C GLN A 96 -14.65 -0.78 -3.84
N THR A 97 -15.86 -1.03 -4.32
CA THR A 97 -16.98 -0.07 -4.26
C THR A 97 -17.29 0.33 -2.81
N ARG A 98 -17.35 -0.63 -1.88
CA ARG A 98 -17.55 -0.36 -0.45
C ARG A 98 -16.45 0.54 0.13
N LEU A 99 -15.20 0.25 -0.23
CA LEU A 99 -14.06 1.04 0.21
C LEU A 99 -14.12 2.48 -0.31
N LEU A 100 -14.52 2.68 -1.55
CA LEU A 100 -14.67 4.01 -2.15
C LEU A 100 -15.85 4.79 -1.57
N ILE A 101 -16.96 4.12 -1.27
CA ILE A 101 -18.08 4.71 -0.52
C ILE A 101 -17.62 5.19 0.85
N LEU A 102 -16.81 4.39 1.56
CA LEU A 102 -16.22 4.80 2.84
C LEU A 102 -15.35 6.05 2.70
N VAL A 103 -14.53 6.13 1.66
CA VAL A 103 -13.71 7.31 1.36
C VAL A 103 -14.57 8.54 1.14
N LEU A 104 -15.65 8.44 0.36
CA LEU A 104 -16.57 9.54 0.14
C LEU A 104 -17.29 9.99 1.42
N ARG A 105 -17.66 9.03 2.28
CA ARG A 105 -18.26 9.34 3.58
C ARG A 105 -17.27 10.11 4.46
N ILE A 106 -16.04 9.63 4.60
CA ILE A 106 -15.00 10.30 5.39
C ILE A 106 -14.70 11.69 4.83
N ALA A 107 -14.52 11.81 3.50
CA ALA A 107 -14.27 13.10 2.86
C ALA A 107 -15.42 14.10 3.12
N LYS A 108 -16.67 13.63 3.11
CA LYS A 108 -17.83 14.47 3.44
C LYS A 108 -17.84 14.89 4.92
N GLU A 109 -17.52 13.99 5.83
CA GLU A 109 -17.40 14.28 7.27
C GLU A 109 -16.27 15.28 7.57
N GLU A 110 -15.17 15.23 6.81
CA GLU A 110 -14.06 16.18 6.85
C GLU A 110 -14.35 17.52 6.12
N GLY A 111 -15.57 17.70 5.59
CA GLY A 111 -15.96 18.94 4.91
C GLY A 111 -15.35 19.13 3.52
N VAL A 112 -14.78 18.10 2.91
CA VAL A 112 -14.31 18.14 1.52
C VAL A 112 -15.53 18.38 0.62
N PRO A 113 -15.50 19.38 -0.29
CA PRO A 113 -16.64 19.69 -1.15
C PRO A 113 -16.77 18.66 -2.29
N VAL A 114 -17.21 17.44 -1.96
CA VAL A 114 -17.32 16.30 -2.89
C VAL A 114 -18.18 16.63 -4.11
N GLY A 115 -19.15 17.56 -3.98
CA GLY A 115 -19.99 18.03 -5.08
C GLY A 115 -19.25 18.75 -6.21
N ASN A 116 -18.02 19.22 -5.97
CA ASN A 116 -17.21 19.91 -6.99
C ASN A 116 -16.42 18.94 -7.89
N TYR A 117 -16.50 17.63 -7.61
CA TYR A 117 -15.78 16.60 -8.34
C TYR A 117 -16.76 15.75 -9.13
N THR A 118 -16.29 15.18 -10.23
CA THR A 118 -17.08 14.31 -11.12
C THR A 118 -16.65 12.85 -11.02
N THR A 119 -15.38 12.61 -10.71
CA THR A 119 -14.80 11.27 -10.77
C THR A 119 -13.85 11.04 -9.61
N LEU A 120 -13.82 9.81 -9.11
CA LEU A 120 -12.81 9.32 -8.19
C LEU A 120 -11.82 8.46 -8.99
N CYS A 121 -10.53 8.73 -8.84
CA CYS A 121 -9.46 8.03 -9.51
C CYS A 121 -8.66 7.21 -8.50
N ILE A 122 -8.42 5.94 -8.81
CA ILE A 122 -7.43 5.10 -8.14
C ILE A 122 -6.12 5.27 -8.88
N VAL A 123 -5.10 5.73 -8.18
CA VAL A 123 -3.78 6.03 -8.74
C VAL A 123 -2.75 5.16 -8.05
N GLU A 124 -2.00 4.40 -8.83
CA GLU A 124 -0.83 3.67 -8.35
C GLU A 124 0.40 4.54 -8.55
N ARG A 125 1.09 4.85 -7.45
CA ARG A 125 2.38 5.53 -7.47
C ARG A 125 3.48 4.47 -7.40
N LYS A 126 4.30 4.40 -8.44
CA LYS A 126 5.49 3.53 -8.50
C LYS A 126 6.75 4.38 -8.40
N MET A 127 7.80 3.83 -7.79
CA MET A 127 9.14 4.43 -7.89
C MET A 127 9.83 3.87 -9.12
N THR A 128 10.29 4.77 -9.98
CA THR A 128 11.13 4.41 -11.12
C THR A 128 12.55 4.05 -10.66
N LYS A 129 13.34 3.45 -11.56
CA LYS A 129 14.76 3.16 -11.31
C LYS A 129 15.56 4.42 -10.95
N ASP A 130 15.10 5.58 -11.42
CA ASP A 130 15.70 6.89 -11.15
C ASP A 130 15.19 7.54 -9.86
N LEU A 131 14.48 6.78 -9.00
CA LEU A 131 13.87 7.25 -7.75
C LEU A 131 12.86 8.40 -7.92
N LYS A 132 12.31 8.56 -9.13
CA LYS A 132 11.23 9.52 -9.38
C LYS A 132 9.88 8.81 -9.24
N PRO A 133 8.92 9.39 -8.52
CA PRO A 133 7.58 8.85 -8.45
C PRO A 133 6.89 9.02 -9.81
N GLU A 134 6.31 7.94 -10.31
CA GLU A 134 5.46 7.92 -11.49
C GLU A 134 4.05 7.54 -11.06
N ASP A 135 3.07 8.37 -11.45
CA ASP A 135 1.67 8.21 -11.09
C ASP A 135 0.92 7.62 -12.28
N GLU A 136 0.36 6.42 -12.09
CA GLU A 136 -0.42 5.72 -13.08
C GLU A 136 -1.88 5.64 -12.61
N VAL A 137 -2.81 6.19 -13.39
CA VAL A 137 -4.24 6.06 -13.07
C VAL A 137 -4.69 4.66 -13.47
N ILE A 138 -4.93 3.82 -12.46
CA ILE A 138 -5.37 2.43 -12.65
C ILE A 138 -6.84 2.39 -13.03
N GLU A 139 -7.66 3.21 -12.36
CA GLU A 139 -9.10 3.19 -12.58
C GLU A 139 -9.74 4.55 -12.33
N THR A 140 -10.78 4.86 -13.10
CA THR A 140 -11.58 6.06 -12.98
C THR A 140 -13.04 5.71 -12.81
N ILE A 141 -13.64 6.15 -11.71
CA ILE A 141 -14.98 5.75 -11.29
C ILE A 141 -15.84 7.01 -11.17
N PRO A 142 -16.90 7.16 -12.00
CA PRO A 142 -17.84 8.27 -11.89
C PRO A 142 -18.44 8.31 -10.47
N LEU A 143 -18.49 9.49 -9.87
CA LEU A 143 -19.04 9.63 -8.52
C LEU A 143 -20.54 9.30 -8.47
N ASP A 144 -21.26 9.48 -9.57
CA ASP A 144 -22.68 9.14 -9.67
C ASP A 144 -22.92 7.65 -9.40
N ASN A 145 -22.06 6.76 -9.93
CA ASN A 145 -22.14 5.32 -9.68
C ASN A 145 -21.96 4.94 -8.20
N LEU A 146 -21.23 5.76 -7.44
CA LEU A 146 -20.98 5.53 -6.02
C LEU A 146 -22.08 6.14 -5.13
N ARG A 147 -22.79 7.17 -5.61
CA ARG A 147 -23.87 7.85 -4.89
C ARG A 147 -25.12 6.98 -4.78
N ASP A 148 -25.43 6.19 -5.79
CA ASP A 148 -26.58 5.28 -5.77
C ASP A 148 -26.46 4.18 -4.68
N GLY A 149 -25.24 3.89 -4.23
CA GLY A 149 -24.98 2.98 -3.11
C GLY A 149 -25.17 3.60 -1.71
N PHE A 150 -25.52 4.89 -1.62
CA PHE A 150 -25.83 5.58 -0.36
C PHE A 150 -27.33 5.65 -0.02
N SER A 151 -28.19 5.50 -1.03
CA SER A 151 -29.66 5.50 -0.91
C SER A 151 -30.21 4.15 -0.49
#